data_AF-A0A6I9S1U8-F1
#
_entry.id   AF-A0A6I9S1U8-F1
#
_cell.length_a   1.000
_cell.length_b   1.000
_cell.length_c   1.000
_cell.angle_alpha   90.00
_cell.angle_beta   90.00
_cell.angle_gamma   90.00
#
_symmetry.space_group_name_H-M   'P 1'
#
loop_
_entity.id
_entity.type
_entity.pdbx_description
1 polymer ?
#
loop_
_entity_poly.entity_id
_entity_poly.type
_entity_poly.pdbx_seq_one_letter_code
_entity_poly.pdbx_strand_id
1 'polypeptide(L)'
;MNKFAISPDLFTFPPLLKSLAQLSLPCLGIPIHACIVKLGFGSDVYTNTALVNVYCTFTRVDGARKLFDEMPNRNSVSWNAMITGYVHNRRFREAHELFSEMLASGVELSEVTMVCALSACAHLGALNQGLWIHNYIRNHGLRLNVFVGTALIDMYMKCGVVDEALKVFRAMRVKNVFSWNSLMSGFAMNGRGEVAMEAFDMMVKENIKPDGVTFLALLGACCHQGCVGEGRKLFADMEREFGVRPRMEHYGCMVDLLSRAGFLEEAYELVKTMPIEADAVIWRALLGGCRIHGNTQLGELAIEKLLELEPGSGENYVLLSNVLARDRRWSEVGKVREVMSQRGIRKAPGCSSIEIDNVVYEFVVTTQFEKDGLNEIYTMLENMKRELRTAGYAADTEMVSYDLEEEEKESSLMHHSEKLALAFGLLKTQQGSSIRIVKNLRVCKDCHSFFKFASKIYRREIVVRDRNRFHHFSAGLCSCRDYW
;
A
#
# COMPACT_ATOMS: atom_id res chain seq x y z
N MET A 1 -32.64 24.91 -22.59
CA MET A 1 -33.65 24.31 -21.68
C MET A 1 -34.75 25.35 -21.49
N ASN A 2 -35.89 25.23 -22.17
CA ASN A 2 -37.13 26.00 -21.86
C ASN A 2 -38.33 25.41 -22.64
N LYS A 3 -38.61 24.11 -22.44
CA LYS A 3 -39.83 23.47 -22.98
C LYS A 3 -40.79 22.98 -21.90
N PHE A 4 -40.36 22.95 -20.64
CA PHE A 4 -41.17 22.67 -19.46
C PHE A 4 -40.69 23.65 -18.39
N ALA A 5 -41.58 24.46 -17.81
CA ALA A 5 -41.25 25.57 -16.92
C ALA A 5 -40.75 25.12 -15.52
N ILE A 6 -39.84 24.15 -15.48
CA ILE A 6 -39.21 23.64 -14.26
C ILE A 6 -37.76 24.10 -14.27
N SER A 7 -37.44 25.05 -13.41
CA SER A 7 -36.08 25.51 -13.18
C SER A 7 -35.40 24.62 -12.13
N PRO A 8 -34.12 24.23 -12.31
CA PRO A 8 -33.36 23.57 -11.27
C PRO A 8 -33.33 24.40 -9.99
N ASP A 9 -33.41 23.73 -8.85
CA ASP A 9 -33.28 24.31 -7.52
C ASP A 9 -32.05 23.75 -6.79
N LEU A 10 -31.85 24.19 -5.54
CA LEU A 10 -30.76 23.74 -4.66
C LEU A 10 -30.76 22.22 -4.41
N PHE A 11 -31.90 21.55 -4.56
CA PHE A 11 -32.04 20.11 -4.32
C PHE A 11 -31.86 19.26 -5.59
N THR A 12 -31.82 19.90 -6.76
CA THR A 12 -31.69 19.23 -8.05
C THR A 12 -30.28 18.71 -8.31
N PHE A 13 -29.25 19.50 -7.98
CA PHE A 13 -27.86 19.19 -8.34
C PHE A 13 -27.19 18.11 -7.49
N PRO A 14 -27.33 18.06 -6.15
CA PRO A 14 -26.64 17.05 -5.36
C PRO A 14 -26.99 15.59 -5.74
N PRO A 15 -28.27 15.21 -5.95
CA PRO A 15 -28.63 13.86 -6.41
C PRO A 15 -28.15 13.56 -7.84
N LEU A 16 -28.19 14.56 -8.74
CA LEU A 16 -27.69 14.44 -10.10
C LEU A 16 -26.18 14.15 -10.13
N LEU A 17 -25.40 14.93 -9.37
CA LEU A 17 -23.95 14.76 -9.24
C LEU A 17 -23.60 13.43 -8.57
N LYS A 18 -24.37 13.01 -7.56
CA LYS A 18 -24.20 11.69 -6.94
C LYS A 18 -24.42 10.57 -7.95
N SER A 19 -25.45 10.66 -8.78
CA SER A 19 -25.73 9.70 -9.85
C SER A 19 -24.62 9.70 -10.90
N LEU A 20 -24.10 10.88 -11.23
CA LEU A 20 -22.98 11.03 -12.16
C LEU A 20 -21.71 10.31 -11.68
N ALA A 21 -21.39 10.46 -10.38
CA ALA A 21 -20.27 9.77 -9.76
C ALA A 21 -20.49 8.25 -9.76
N GLN A 22 -21.69 7.78 -9.41
CA GLN A 22 -22.02 6.34 -9.38
C GLN A 22 -21.99 5.68 -10.76
N LEU A 23 -22.42 6.39 -11.80
CA LEU A 23 -22.43 5.89 -13.18
C LEU A 23 -21.09 6.10 -13.91
N SER A 24 -20.09 6.69 -13.25
CA SER A 24 -18.77 6.96 -13.81
C SER A 24 -18.81 7.69 -15.16
N LEU A 25 -19.54 8.80 -15.24
CA LEU A 25 -19.73 9.60 -16.47
C LEU A 25 -18.87 10.90 -16.47
N PRO A 26 -17.55 10.83 -16.73
CA PRO A 26 -16.64 11.96 -16.57
C PRO A 26 -16.91 13.13 -17.53
N CYS A 27 -17.46 12.86 -18.71
CA CYS A 27 -17.71 13.87 -19.74
C CYS A 27 -18.75 14.93 -19.34
N LEU A 28 -19.66 14.60 -18.41
CA LEU A 28 -20.71 15.52 -17.97
C LEU A 28 -20.34 16.32 -16.72
N GLY A 29 -19.26 15.96 -16.01
CA GLY A 29 -18.89 16.60 -14.75
C GLY A 29 -18.60 18.10 -14.90
N ILE A 30 -17.75 18.48 -15.87
CA ILE A 30 -17.40 19.88 -16.11
C ILE A 30 -18.58 20.69 -16.68
N PRO A 31 -19.34 20.21 -17.69
CA PRO A 31 -20.53 20.93 -18.16
C PRO A 31 -21.57 21.19 -17.07
N ILE A 32 -21.82 20.20 -16.20
CA ILE A 32 -22.77 20.36 -15.08
C ILE A 32 -22.23 21.35 -14.05
N HIS A 33 -20.94 21.29 -13.70
CA HIS A 33 -20.32 22.29 -12.83
C HIS A 33 -20.45 23.71 -13.40
N ALA A 34 -20.16 23.91 -14.70
CA ALA A 34 -20.33 25.22 -15.33
C ALA A 34 -21.79 25.70 -15.29
N CYS A 35 -22.75 24.79 -15.41
CA CYS A 35 -24.18 25.12 -15.28
C CYS A 35 -24.54 25.57 -13.87
N ILE A 36 -24.06 24.87 -12.84
CA ILE A 36 -24.24 25.22 -11.42
C ILE A 36 -23.75 26.64 -11.14
N VAL A 37 -22.54 26.98 -11.62
CA VAL A 37 -21.97 28.33 -11.45
C VAL A 37 -22.81 29.38 -12.18
N LYS A 38 -23.19 29.14 -13.44
CA LYS A 38 -24.01 30.08 -14.23
C LYS A 38 -25.39 30.34 -13.64
N LEU A 39 -25.97 29.34 -12.97
CA LEU A 39 -27.28 29.45 -12.33
C LEU A 39 -27.21 30.00 -10.89
N GLY A 40 -26.02 30.32 -10.38
CA GLY A 40 -25.83 30.93 -9.06
C GLY A 40 -25.83 29.95 -7.89
N PHE A 41 -25.73 28.64 -8.13
CA PHE A 41 -25.71 27.62 -7.07
C PHE A 41 -24.28 27.30 -6.57
N GLY A 42 -23.27 28.02 -7.03
CA GLY A 42 -21.85 27.78 -6.68
C GLY A 42 -21.45 28.12 -5.24
N SER A 43 -22.33 28.75 -4.44
CA SER A 43 -22.09 29.03 -3.02
C SER A 43 -22.70 28.00 -2.07
N ASP A 44 -23.52 27.07 -2.58
CA ASP A 44 -24.21 26.07 -1.77
C ASP A 44 -23.28 24.95 -1.30
N VAL A 45 -23.28 24.68 0.01
CA VAL A 45 -22.38 23.70 0.63
C VAL A 45 -22.66 22.27 0.14
N TYR A 46 -23.92 21.91 -0.08
CA TYR A 46 -24.30 20.55 -0.49
C TYR A 46 -23.93 20.28 -1.95
N THR A 47 -24.18 21.25 -2.82
CA THR A 47 -23.82 21.21 -4.24
C THR A 47 -22.31 21.17 -4.41
N ASN A 48 -21.55 22.02 -3.71
CA ASN A 48 -20.10 22.01 -3.75
C ASN A 48 -19.51 20.71 -3.17
N THR A 49 -20.09 20.16 -2.10
CA THR A 49 -19.68 18.86 -1.56
C THR A 49 -19.88 17.73 -2.58
N ALA A 50 -21.01 17.72 -3.29
CA ALA A 50 -21.29 16.74 -4.34
C ALA A 50 -20.33 16.90 -5.53
N LEU A 51 -19.97 18.14 -5.90
CA LEU A 51 -18.97 18.43 -6.92
C LEU A 51 -17.58 17.94 -6.51
N VAL A 52 -17.14 18.18 -5.26
CA VAL A 52 -15.88 17.64 -4.72
C VAL A 52 -15.83 16.12 -4.91
N ASN A 53 -16.90 15.41 -4.54
CA ASN A 53 -17.00 13.96 -4.72
C ASN A 53 -16.89 13.54 -6.19
N VAL A 54 -17.54 14.27 -7.12
CA VAL A 54 -17.45 14.01 -8.57
C VAL A 54 -16.02 14.18 -9.07
N TYR A 55 -15.33 15.26 -8.69
CA TYR A 55 -13.95 15.49 -9.08
C TYR A 55 -13.01 14.42 -8.51
N CYS A 56 -13.19 14.02 -7.25
CA CYS A 56 -12.43 12.93 -6.63
C CYS A 56 -12.68 11.58 -7.32
N THR A 57 -13.92 11.28 -7.70
CA THR A 57 -14.31 10.03 -8.40
C THR A 57 -13.63 9.94 -9.77
N PHE A 58 -13.48 11.07 -10.46
CA PHE A 58 -12.81 11.13 -11.76
C PHE A 58 -11.30 11.41 -11.66
N THR A 59 -10.69 11.08 -10.52
CA THR A 59 -9.25 11.20 -10.24
C THR A 59 -8.69 12.61 -10.49
N ARG A 60 -9.52 13.66 -10.40
CA ARG A 60 -9.15 15.09 -10.53
C ARG A 60 -9.05 15.75 -9.17
N VAL A 61 -8.26 15.15 -8.28
CA VAL A 61 -8.22 15.49 -6.86
C VAL A 61 -7.72 16.91 -6.62
N ASP A 62 -6.77 17.42 -7.40
CA ASP A 62 -6.31 18.81 -7.26
C ASP A 62 -7.40 19.83 -7.61
N GLY A 63 -8.26 19.50 -8.57
CA GLY A 63 -9.45 20.30 -8.88
C GLY A 63 -10.48 20.24 -7.75
N ALA A 64 -10.66 19.06 -7.14
CA ALA A 64 -11.52 18.89 -5.96
C ALA A 64 -11.02 19.73 -4.77
N ARG A 65 -9.69 19.73 -4.53
CA ARG A 65 -9.05 20.52 -3.48
C ARG A 65 -9.30 22.02 -3.67
N LYS A 66 -9.04 22.54 -4.88
CA LYS A 66 -9.29 23.95 -5.20
C LYS A 66 -10.74 24.34 -4.95
N LEU A 67 -11.69 23.51 -5.41
CA LEU A 67 -13.10 23.75 -5.17
C LEU A 67 -13.41 23.78 -3.67
N PHE A 68 -12.87 22.83 -2.90
CA PHE A 68 -13.02 22.78 -1.45
C PHE A 68 -12.43 24.03 -0.76
N ASP A 69 -11.26 24.52 -1.21
CA ASP A 69 -10.62 25.74 -0.73
C ASP A 69 -11.43 27.00 -1.03
N GLU A 70 -12.17 27.02 -2.13
CA GLU A 70 -13.02 28.13 -2.54
C GLU A 70 -14.41 28.11 -1.87
N MET A 71 -14.77 27.02 -1.17
CA MET A 71 -16.07 26.94 -0.49
C MET A 71 -16.21 28.01 0.59
N PRO A 72 -17.26 28.86 0.55
CA PRO A 72 -17.44 29.94 1.53
C PRO A 72 -17.81 29.40 2.92
N ASN A 73 -18.49 28.26 2.97
CA ASN A 73 -18.84 27.55 4.20
C ASN A 73 -18.49 26.07 4.04
N ARG A 74 -17.82 25.49 5.03
CA ARG A 74 -17.49 24.06 5.09
C ARG A 74 -18.15 23.45 6.31
N ASN A 75 -18.73 22.26 6.14
CA ASN A 75 -19.31 21.47 7.23
C ASN A 75 -18.65 20.10 7.29
N SER A 76 -18.97 19.30 8.32
CA SER A 76 -18.39 17.96 8.51
C SER A 76 -18.50 17.08 7.26
N VAL A 77 -19.58 17.21 6.48
CA VAL A 77 -19.78 16.44 5.24
C VAL A 77 -18.79 16.86 4.14
N SER A 78 -18.55 18.16 3.95
CA SER A 78 -17.57 18.64 2.95
C SER A 78 -16.15 18.20 3.30
N TRP A 79 -15.76 18.30 4.59
CA TRP A 79 -14.46 17.82 5.06
C TRP A 79 -14.30 16.32 4.81
N ASN A 80 -15.32 15.53 5.18
CA ASN A 80 -15.32 14.09 4.95
C ASN A 80 -15.21 13.74 3.48
N ALA A 81 -15.92 14.43 2.59
CA ALA A 81 -15.86 14.18 1.15
C ALA A 81 -14.44 14.36 0.62
N MET A 82 -13.74 15.42 1.04
CA MET A 82 -12.37 15.69 0.60
C MET A 82 -11.37 14.70 1.19
N ILE A 83 -11.43 14.41 2.50
CA ILE A 83 -10.55 13.41 3.14
C ILE A 83 -10.77 12.03 2.50
N THR A 84 -12.03 11.64 2.30
CA THR A 84 -12.40 10.38 1.62
C THR A 84 -11.84 10.35 0.20
N GLY A 85 -11.98 11.47 -0.54
CA GLY A 85 -11.45 11.62 -1.88
C GLY A 85 -9.93 11.44 -1.96
N TYR A 86 -9.19 12.00 -1.00
CA TYR A 86 -7.75 11.79 -0.89
C TYR A 86 -7.38 10.33 -0.61
N VAL A 87 -8.05 9.68 0.35
CA VAL A 87 -7.80 8.26 0.68
C VAL A 87 -8.05 7.35 -0.54
N HIS A 88 -9.18 7.53 -1.25
CA HIS A 88 -9.50 6.72 -2.44
C HIS A 88 -8.49 6.90 -3.57
N ASN A 89 -7.91 8.09 -3.68
CA ASN A 89 -6.88 8.41 -4.68
C ASN A 89 -5.45 8.17 -4.16
N ARG A 90 -5.28 7.45 -3.04
CA ARG A 90 -3.97 7.08 -2.45
C ARG A 90 -3.09 8.27 -2.05
N ARG A 91 -3.69 9.44 -1.82
CA ARG A 91 -3.04 10.67 -1.35
C ARG A 91 -3.13 10.75 0.17
N PHE A 92 -2.53 9.77 0.84
CA PHE A 92 -2.73 9.55 2.27
C PHE A 92 -2.14 10.66 3.14
N ARG A 93 -1.02 11.27 2.73
CA ARG A 93 -0.43 12.42 3.41
C ARG A 93 -1.40 13.60 3.41
N GLU A 94 -1.94 13.94 2.25
CA GLU A 94 -2.86 15.07 2.13
C GLU A 94 -4.16 14.82 2.89
N ALA A 95 -4.64 13.57 2.94
CA ALA A 95 -5.73 13.18 3.84
C ALA A 95 -5.38 13.41 5.33
N HIS A 96 -4.17 13.03 5.75
CA HIS A 96 -3.69 13.22 7.12
C HIS A 96 -3.54 14.70 7.49
N GLU A 97 -2.92 15.51 6.61
CA GLU A 97 -2.78 16.96 6.79
C GLU A 97 -4.14 17.65 6.86
N LEU A 98 -5.07 17.26 5.96
CA LEU A 98 -6.41 17.82 5.96
C LEU A 98 -7.22 17.46 7.21
N PHE A 99 -7.02 16.26 7.74
CA PHE A 99 -7.63 15.85 9.00
C PHE A 99 -7.12 16.71 10.18
N SER A 100 -5.82 17.02 10.22
CA SER A 100 -5.25 17.94 11.21
C SER A 100 -5.82 19.36 11.08
N GLU A 101 -6.03 19.85 9.85
CA GLU A 101 -6.68 21.15 9.58
C GLU A 101 -8.15 21.16 10.05
N MET A 102 -8.88 20.06 9.83
CA MET A 102 -10.26 19.87 10.31
C MET A 102 -10.34 19.96 11.83
N LEU A 103 -9.41 19.31 12.54
CA LEU A 103 -9.31 19.35 14.00
C LEU A 103 -8.99 20.75 14.52
N ALA A 104 -8.02 21.43 13.89
CA ALA A 104 -7.67 22.81 14.24
C ALA A 104 -8.84 23.79 14.02
N SER A 105 -9.72 23.48 13.07
CA SER A 105 -10.95 24.24 12.79
C SER A 105 -12.10 23.95 13.78
N GLY A 106 -11.89 23.07 14.77
CA GLY A 106 -12.89 22.75 15.80
C GLY A 106 -14.09 21.95 15.30
N VAL A 107 -14.00 21.31 14.14
CA VAL A 107 -15.09 20.50 13.59
C VAL A 107 -15.17 19.16 14.33
N GLU A 108 -16.36 18.82 14.84
CA GLU A 108 -16.57 17.54 15.52
C GLU A 108 -16.34 16.34 14.59
N LEU A 109 -15.73 15.30 15.15
CA LEU A 109 -15.45 14.08 14.43
C LEU A 109 -16.71 13.23 14.28
N SER A 110 -17.06 12.93 13.03
CA SER A 110 -18.08 11.93 12.73
C SER A 110 -17.45 10.54 12.58
N GLU A 111 -18.29 9.52 12.60
CA GLU A 111 -17.88 8.13 12.31
C GLU A 111 -17.11 8.01 11.00
N VAL A 112 -17.62 8.63 9.94
CA VAL A 112 -17.01 8.61 8.61
C VAL A 112 -15.63 9.26 8.64
N THR A 113 -15.50 10.39 9.36
CA THR A 113 -14.22 11.08 9.53
C THR A 113 -13.20 10.15 10.19
N MET A 114 -13.59 9.47 11.27
CA MET A 114 -12.70 8.56 12.00
C MET A 114 -12.26 7.38 11.13
N VAL A 115 -13.18 6.76 10.39
CA VAL A 115 -12.85 5.64 9.47
C VAL A 115 -11.86 6.08 8.40
N CYS A 116 -12.06 7.23 7.77
CA CYS A 116 -11.16 7.74 6.73
C CYS A 116 -9.79 8.14 7.29
N ALA A 117 -9.75 8.82 8.44
CA ALA A 117 -8.51 9.20 9.10
C ALA A 117 -7.70 7.97 9.56
N LEU A 118 -8.37 6.97 10.15
CA LEU A 118 -7.75 5.69 10.51
C LEU A 118 -7.21 4.95 9.29
N SER A 119 -7.93 4.97 8.16
CA SER A 119 -7.44 4.40 6.90
C SER A 119 -6.17 5.10 6.40
N ALA A 120 -6.11 6.44 6.47
CA ALA A 120 -4.90 7.18 6.12
C ALA A 120 -3.74 6.83 7.07
N CYS A 121 -3.99 6.76 8.39
CA CYS A 121 -3.01 6.32 9.38
C CYS A 121 -2.46 4.92 9.06
N ALA A 122 -3.34 3.98 8.74
CA ALA A 122 -2.99 2.61 8.40
C ALA A 122 -2.04 2.55 7.20
N HIS A 123 -2.30 3.36 6.17
CA HIS A 123 -1.48 3.40 4.96
C HIS A 123 -0.14 4.14 5.14
N LEU A 124 -0.09 5.17 5.97
CA LEU A 124 1.15 5.90 6.30
C LEU A 124 1.99 5.21 7.39
N GLY A 125 1.37 4.29 8.15
CA GLY A 125 1.97 3.78 9.39
C GLY A 125 1.97 4.80 10.52
N ALA A 126 1.07 5.79 10.50
CA ALA A 126 0.97 6.85 11.51
C ALA A 126 0.24 6.34 12.78
N LEU A 127 0.95 5.57 13.59
CA LEU A 127 0.44 4.93 14.80
C LEU A 127 0.01 5.95 15.86
N ASN A 128 0.76 7.04 16.05
CA ASN A 128 0.44 7.98 17.11
C ASN A 128 -0.87 8.71 16.83
N GLN A 129 -1.12 9.11 15.57
CA GLN A 129 -2.40 9.68 15.19
C GLN A 129 -3.54 8.65 15.32
N GLY A 130 -3.31 7.39 14.93
CA GLY A 130 -4.28 6.32 15.14
C GLY A 130 -4.63 6.10 16.63
N LEU A 131 -3.63 6.14 17.51
CA LEU A 131 -3.82 6.07 18.97
C LEU A 131 -4.59 7.27 19.50
N TRP A 132 -4.32 8.48 18.99
CA TRP A 132 -5.06 9.67 19.35
C TRP A 132 -6.55 9.53 18.99
N ILE A 133 -6.88 9.05 17.78
CA ILE A 133 -8.27 8.80 17.37
C ILE A 133 -8.93 7.75 18.28
N HIS A 134 -8.24 6.66 18.60
CA HIS A 134 -8.78 5.64 19.51
C HIS A 134 -9.03 6.19 20.92
N ASN A 135 -8.12 7.02 21.44
CA ASN A 135 -8.32 7.71 22.71
C ASN A 135 -9.48 8.69 22.67
N TYR A 136 -9.64 9.43 21.57
CA TYR A 136 -10.77 10.33 21.35
C TYR A 136 -12.10 9.57 21.44
N ILE A 137 -12.22 8.43 20.75
CA ILE A 137 -13.41 7.55 20.79
C ILE A 137 -13.74 7.15 22.23
N ARG A 138 -12.73 6.70 22.98
CA ARG A 138 -12.90 6.26 24.38
C ARG A 138 -13.31 7.41 25.30
N ASN A 139 -12.65 8.56 25.20
CA ASN A 139 -12.88 9.71 26.09
C ASN A 139 -14.25 10.37 25.88
N HIS A 140 -14.79 10.30 24.66
CA HIS A 140 -16.12 10.83 24.33
C HIS A 140 -17.22 9.78 24.45
N GLY A 141 -16.92 8.58 24.95
CA GLY A 141 -17.90 7.50 25.12
C GLY A 141 -18.54 7.03 23.80
N LEU A 142 -17.86 7.24 22.67
CA LEU A 142 -18.36 6.87 21.36
C LEU A 142 -18.38 5.35 21.23
N ARG A 143 -19.49 4.80 20.72
CA ARG A 143 -19.64 3.35 20.56
C ARG A 143 -18.73 2.86 19.44
N LEU A 144 -17.94 1.83 19.73
CA LEU A 144 -17.24 1.03 18.73
C LEU A 144 -18.25 0.19 17.96
N ASN A 145 -18.79 0.77 16.88
CA ASN A 145 -19.58 0.01 15.93
C ASN A 145 -18.67 -0.78 14.97
N VAL A 146 -19.27 -1.54 14.06
CA VAL A 146 -18.53 -2.44 13.18
C VAL A 146 -17.60 -1.69 12.22
N PHE A 147 -17.95 -0.49 11.77
CA PHE A 147 -17.14 0.28 10.83
C PHE A 147 -15.88 0.85 11.51
N VAL A 148 -16.05 1.54 12.64
CA VAL A 148 -14.93 2.11 13.40
C VAL A 148 -14.04 1.01 13.99
N GLY A 149 -14.65 -0.05 14.53
CA GLY A 149 -13.91 -1.20 15.06
C GLY A 149 -13.05 -1.88 13.99
N THR A 150 -13.61 -2.11 12.79
CA THR A 150 -12.86 -2.68 11.66
C THR A 150 -11.72 -1.76 11.21
N ALA A 151 -11.95 -0.45 11.14
CA ALA A 151 -10.93 0.52 10.77
C ALA A 151 -9.79 0.61 11.81
N LEU A 152 -10.10 0.52 13.11
CA LEU A 152 -9.10 0.45 14.17
C LEU A 152 -8.26 -0.83 14.09
N ILE A 153 -8.89 -1.98 13.81
CA ILE A 153 -8.18 -3.25 13.61
C ILE A 153 -7.22 -3.13 12.42
N ASP A 154 -7.69 -2.64 11.27
CA ASP A 154 -6.85 -2.46 10.07
C ASP A 154 -5.69 -1.50 10.35
N MET A 155 -5.93 -0.38 11.03
CA MET A 155 -4.91 0.59 11.43
C MET A 155 -3.85 -0.05 12.32
N TYR A 156 -4.24 -0.69 13.43
CA TYR A 156 -3.28 -1.32 14.32
C TYR A 156 -2.49 -2.45 13.65
N MET A 157 -3.15 -3.27 12.84
CA MET A 157 -2.49 -4.34 12.08
C MET A 157 -1.48 -3.79 11.07
N LYS A 158 -1.80 -2.72 10.33
CA LYS A 158 -0.90 -2.06 9.36
C LYS A 158 0.11 -1.10 9.99
N CYS A 159 0.01 -0.83 11.29
CA CYS A 159 1.04 -0.20 12.12
C CYS A 159 1.92 -1.21 12.88
N GLY A 160 1.64 -2.52 12.76
CA GLY A 160 2.43 -3.60 13.35
C GLY A 160 2.18 -3.80 14.85
N VAL A 161 1.06 -3.29 15.39
CA VAL A 161 0.66 -3.41 16.80
C VAL A 161 -0.49 -4.40 16.95
N VAL A 162 -0.16 -5.68 16.71
CA VAL A 162 -1.14 -6.78 16.63
C VAL A 162 -1.96 -6.96 17.91
N ASP A 163 -1.34 -6.78 19.09
CA ASP A 163 -2.01 -6.98 20.38
C ASP A 163 -3.14 -5.98 20.63
N GLU A 164 -2.95 -4.71 20.23
CA GLU A 164 -3.99 -3.69 20.34
C GLU A 164 -5.15 -3.95 19.37
N ALA A 165 -4.85 -4.41 18.15
CA ALA A 165 -5.87 -4.85 17.20
C ALA A 165 -6.75 -5.96 17.79
N LEU A 166 -6.14 -6.93 18.50
CA LEU A 166 -6.87 -8.01 19.15
C LEU A 166 -7.73 -7.53 20.32
N LYS A 167 -7.25 -6.56 21.11
CA LYS A 167 -8.06 -5.94 22.17
C LYS A 167 -9.30 -5.25 21.59
N VAL A 168 -9.15 -4.50 20.51
CA VAL A 168 -10.27 -3.86 19.80
C VAL A 168 -11.25 -4.92 19.29
N PHE A 169 -10.76 -5.94 18.59
CA PHE A 169 -11.59 -7.01 18.06
C PHE A 169 -12.38 -7.74 19.15
N ARG A 170 -11.75 -8.07 20.28
CA ARG A 170 -12.43 -8.69 21.43
C ARG A 170 -13.49 -7.78 22.04
N ALA A 171 -13.23 -6.47 22.11
CA ALA A 171 -14.17 -5.49 22.65
C ALA A 171 -15.40 -5.22 21.74
N MET A 172 -15.32 -5.55 20.44
CA MET A 172 -16.44 -5.38 19.51
C MET A 172 -17.60 -6.33 19.85
N ARG A 173 -18.79 -5.77 20.08
CA ARG A 173 -20.02 -6.53 20.36
C ARG A 173 -20.55 -7.27 19.13
N VAL A 174 -20.45 -6.65 17.96
CA VAL A 174 -20.90 -7.21 16.68
C VAL A 174 -19.68 -7.31 15.78
N LYS A 175 -19.43 -8.53 15.28
CA LYS A 175 -18.40 -8.85 14.31
C LYS A 175 -19.08 -9.29 13.03
N ASN A 176 -18.52 -8.92 11.90
CA ASN A 176 -18.97 -9.35 10.59
C ASN A 176 -17.76 -9.82 9.74
N VAL A 177 -18.05 -10.26 8.53
CA VAL A 177 -17.03 -10.72 7.56
C VAL A 177 -15.90 -9.70 7.37
N PHE A 178 -16.20 -8.39 7.35
CA PHE A 178 -15.18 -7.35 7.20
C PHE A 178 -14.22 -7.30 8.40
N SER A 179 -14.72 -7.33 9.63
CA SER A 179 -13.87 -7.32 10.83
C SER A 179 -12.96 -8.56 10.93
N TRP A 180 -13.48 -9.73 10.55
CA TRP A 180 -12.70 -10.97 10.48
C TRP A 180 -11.64 -10.91 9.38
N ASN A 181 -12.01 -10.42 8.19
CA ASN A 181 -11.09 -10.27 7.06
C ASN A 181 -9.95 -9.30 7.37
N SER A 182 -10.22 -8.17 8.04
CA SER A 182 -9.19 -7.24 8.51
C SER A 182 -8.26 -7.90 9.53
N LEU A 183 -8.80 -8.72 10.44
CA LEU A 183 -8.00 -9.45 11.42
C LEU A 183 -7.07 -10.48 10.73
N MET A 184 -7.61 -11.32 9.86
CA MET A 184 -6.85 -12.36 9.13
C MET A 184 -5.80 -11.76 8.19
N SER A 185 -6.17 -10.72 7.42
CA SER A 185 -5.23 -10.00 6.55
C SER A 185 -4.10 -9.37 7.37
N GLY A 186 -4.43 -8.79 8.51
CA GLY A 186 -3.46 -8.24 9.45
C GLY A 186 -2.48 -9.29 9.96
N PHE A 187 -2.96 -10.46 10.37
CA PHE A 187 -2.10 -11.57 10.77
C PHE A 187 -1.20 -12.06 9.64
N ALA A 188 -1.74 -12.22 8.43
CA ALA A 188 -0.99 -12.62 7.24
C ALA A 188 0.16 -11.64 6.93
N MET A 189 -0.14 -10.33 6.94
CA MET A 189 0.86 -9.28 6.72
C MET A 189 1.95 -9.25 7.81
N ASN A 190 1.60 -9.57 9.05
CA ASN A 190 2.55 -9.63 10.18
C ASN A 190 3.25 -11.00 10.31
N GLY A 191 3.14 -11.89 9.31
CA GLY A 191 3.81 -13.19 9.30
C GLY A 191 3.24 -14.23 10.28
N ARG A 192 2.03 -13.98 10.82
CA ARG A 192 1.33 -14.86 11.76
C ARG A 192 0.26 -15.69 11.05
N GLY A 193 0.64 -16.40 9.98
CA GLY A 193 -0.31 -17.14 9.14
C GLY A 193 -1.06 -18.25 9.88
N GLU A 194 -0.42 -18.94 10.82
CA GLU A 194 -1.09 -19.96 11.68
C GLU A 194 -2.26 -19.34 12.46
N VAL A 195 -2.04 -18.17 13.06
CA VAL A 195 -3.08 -17.43 13.80
C VAL A 195 -4.18 -16.92 12.87
N ALA A 196 -3.86 -16.61 11.60
CA ALA A 196 -4.87 -16.28 10.60
C ALA A 196 -5.78 -17.48 10.30
N MET A 197 -5.23 -18.70 10.25
CA MET A 197 -6.00 -19.94 10.07
C MET A 197 -6.89 -20.24 11.29
N GLU A 198 -6.37 -20.06 12.50
CA GLU A 198 -7.16 -20.18 13.73
C GLU A 198 -8.33 -19.18 13.75
N ALA A 199 -8.10 -17.95 13.30
CA ALA A 199 -9.14 -16.94 13.17
C ALA A 199 -10.21 -17.34 12.14
N PHE A 200 -9.83 -17.97 11.03
CA PHE A 200 -10.78 -18.53 10.06
C PHE A 200 -11.65 -19.63 10.67
N ASP A 201 -11.05 -20.57 11.40
CA ASP A 201 -11.80 -21.64 12.07
C ASP A 201 -12.81 -21.06 13.07
N MET A 202 -12.44 -20.00 13.79
CA MET A 202 -13.35 -19.30 14.71
C MET A 202 -14.47 -18.56 13.97
N MET A 203 -14.17 -17.89 12.86
CA MET A 203 -15.17 -17.25 12.00
C MET A 203 -16.22 -18.24 11.52
N VAL A 204 -15.80 -19.43 11.07
CA VAL A 204 -16.69 -20.51 10.63
C VAL A 204 -17.52 -21.05 11.80
N LYS A 205 -16.91 -21.26 12.98
CA LYS A 205 -17.63 -21.69 14.21
C LYS A 205 -18.68 -20.69 14.67
N GLU A 206 -18.45 -19.40 14.45
CA GLU A 206 -19.42 -18.33 14.73
C GLU A 206 -20.52 -18.21 13.64
N ASN A 207 -20.57 -19.13 12.68
CA ASN A 207 -21.49 -19.14 11.55
C ASN A 207 -21.42 -17.87 10.67
N ILE A 208 -20.26 -17.22 10.61
CA ILE A 208 -20.04 -16.09 9.71
C ILE A 208 -19.49 -16.65 8.40
N LYS A 209 -20.26 -16.48 7.32
CA LYS A 209 -19.92 -17.04 6.02
C LYS A 209 -18.64 -16.39 5.45
N PRO A 210 -17.60 -17.18 5.12
CA PRO A 210 -16.43 -16.69 4.39
C PRO A 210 -16.78 -16.13 3.01
N ASP A 211 -16.04 -15.12 2.58
CA ASP A 211 -16.13 -14.56 1.23
C ASP A 211 -14.78 -14.60 0.50
N GLY A 212 -14.73 -14.07 -0.72
CA GLY A 212 -13.47 -14.04 -1.48
C GLY A 212 -12.37 -13.24 -0.76
N VAL A 213 -12.71 -12.22 0.02
CA VAL A 213 -11.70 -11.45 0.77
C VAL A 213 -11.14 -12.30 1.91
N THR A 214 -11.95 -13.18 2.52
CA THR A 214 -11.49 -14.18 3.48
C THR A 214 -10.42 -15.10 2.87
N PHE A 215 -10.72 -15.73 1.74
CA PHE A 215 -9.78 -16.65 1.09
C PHE A 215 -8.53 -15.94 0.56
N LEU A 216 -8.66 -14.71 0.09
CA LEU A 216 -7.50 -13.89 -0.29
C LEU A 216 -6.55 -13.67 0.88
N ALA A 217 -7.07 -13.38 2.07
CA ALA A 217 -6.26 -13.20 3.29
C ALA A 217 -5.51 -14.49 3.67
N LEU A 218 -6.19 -15.64 3.59
CA LEU A 218 -5.60 -16.94 3.94
C LEU A 218 -4.57 -17.40 2.91
N LEU A 219 -4.86 -17.26 1.62
CA LEU A 219 -3.89 -17.56 0.56
C LEU A 219 -2.66 -16.65 0.67
N GLY A 220 -2.85 -15.36 0.97
CA GLY A 220 -1.75 -14.44 1.27
C GLY A 220 -0.91 -14.88 2.47
N ALA A 221 -1.54 -15.41 3.52
CA ALA A 221 -0.83 -16.00 4.66
C ALA A 221 0.03 -17.20 4.24
N CYS A 222 -0.53 -18.11 3.42
CA CYS A 222 0.20 -19.24 2.85
C CYS A 222 1.38 -18.75 1.98
N CYS A 223 1.20 -17.72 1.14
CA CYS A 223 2.28 -17.11 0.34
C CYS A 223 3.45 -16.62 1.20
N HIS A 224 3.16 -16.03 2.36
CA HIS A 224 4.19 -15.47 3.24
C HIS A 224 4.92 -16.53 4.09
N GLN A 225 4.33 -17.72 4.25
CA GLN A 225 4.88 -18.83 5.02
C GLN A 225 5.43 -19.97 4.16
N GLY A 226 5.06 -20.03 2.88
CA GLY A 226 5.44 -21.11 1.97
C GLY A 226 4.63 -22.40 2.16
N CYS A 227 3.45 -22.31 2.77
CA CYS A 227 2.57 -23.44 3.05
C CYS A 227 1.77 -23.85 1.80
N VAL A 228 2.44 -24.50 0.84
CA VAL A 228 1.84 -24.86 -0.45
C VAL A 228 0.68 -25.85 -0.29
N GLY A 229 0.80 -26.83 0.62
CA GLY A 229 -0.24 -27.83 0.86
C GLY A 229 -1.56 -27.21 1.33
N GLU A 230 -1.48 -26.36 2.35
CA GLU A 230 -2.60 -25.60 2.89
C GLU A 230 -3.19 -24.65 1.85
N GLY A 231 -2.34 -23.94 1.07
CA GLY A 231 -2.80 -23.05 0.00
C GLY A 231 -3.62 -23.79 -1.07
N ARG A 232 -3.14 -24.96 -1.54
CA ARG A 232 -3.89 -25.81 -2.49
C ARG A 232 -5.23 -26.25 -1.92
N LYS A 233 -5.23 -26.68 -0.65
CA LYS A 233 -6.46 -27.10 0.03
C LYS A 233 -7.47 -25.96 0.12
N LEU A 234 -7.05 -24.81 0.63
CA LEU A 234 -7.90 -23.61 0.75
C LEU A 234 -8.48 -23.17 -0.59
N PHE A 235 -7.66 -23.18 -1.64
CA PHE A 235 -8.11 -22.79 -2.98
C PHE A 235 -9.18 -23.74 -3.53
N ALA A 236 -9.08 -25.04 -3.26
CA ALA A 236 -10.09 -26.02 -3.65
C ALA A 236 -11.37 -25.91 -2.79
N ASP A 237 -11.21 -25.78 -1.47
CA ASP A 237 -12.32 -25.71 -0.52
C ASP A 237 -13.15 -24.43 -0.71
N MET A 238 -12.52 -23.34 -1.16
CA MET A 238 -13.17 -22.08 -1.51
C MET A 238 -14.43 -22.28 -2.38
N GLU A 239 -14.33 -23.06 -3.45
CA GLU A 239 -15.47 -23.38 -4.32
C GLU A 239 -16.25 -24.60 -3.83
N ARG A 240 -15.55 -25.68 -3.45
CA ARG A 240 -16.17 -26.97 -3.11
C ARG A 240 -17.02 -26.94 -1.84
N GLU A 241 -16.53 -26.29 -0.79
CA GLU A 241 -17.16 -26.29 0.53
C GLU A 241 -17.92 -24.99 0.81
N PHE A 242 -17.38 -23.85 0.35
CA PHE A 242 -17.93 -22.53 0.69
C PHE A 242 -18.70 -21.86 -0.47
N GLY A 243 -18.66 -22.44 -1.68
CA GLY A 243 -19.36 -21.92 -2.86
C GLY A 243 -18.88 -20.54 -3.30
N VAL A 244 -17.64 -20.17 -2.97
CA VAL A 244 -17.01 -18.91 -3.37
C VAL A 244 -16.20 -19.18 -4.61
N ARG A 245 -16.50 -18.51 -5.72
CA ARG A 245 -15.74 -18.71 -6.97
C ARG A 245 -14.40 -17.98 -6.93
N PRO A 246 -13.29 -18.62 -7.32
CA PRO A 246 -11.99 -17.96 -7.45
C PRO A 246 -12.07 -16.78 -8.42
N ARG A 247 -11.53 -15.64 -7.99
CA ARG A 247 -11.35 -14.41 -8.79
C ARG A 247 -9.87 -14.17 -9.09
N MET A 248 -9.59 -13.18 -9.93
CA MET A 248 -8.26 -12.77 -10.39
C MET A 248 -7.22 -12.75 -9.25
N GLU A 249 -7.58 -12.16 -8.11
CA GLU A 249 -6.69 -11.99 -6.97
C GLU A 249 -6.31 -13.33 -6.30
N HIS A 250 -7.22 -14.30 -6.30
CA HIS A 250 -6.98 -15.63 -5.72
C HIS A 250 -6.01 -16.43 -6.58
N TYR A 251 -6.19 -16.39 -7.91
CA TYR A 251 -5.22 -16.97 -8.85
C TYR A 251 -3.86 -16.31 -8.70
N GLY A 252 -3.81 -14.97 -8.54
CA GLY A 252 -2.57 -14.25 -8.28
C GLY A 252 -1.84 -14.73 -7.04
N CYS A 253 -2.54 -14.95 -5.92
CA CYS A 253 -1.94 -15.54 -4.73
C CYS A 253 -1.45 -16.97 -4.97
N MET A 254 -2.22 -17.83 -5.65
CA MET A 254 -1.79 -19.19 -5.94
C MET A 254 -0.55 -19.24 -6.83
N VAL A 255 -0.49 -18.41 -7.87
CA VAL A 255 0.69 -18.30 -8.74
C VAL A 255 1.88 -17.78 -7.93
N ASP A 256 1.72 -16.78 -7.06
CA ASP A 256 2.80 -16.29 -6.20
C ASP A 256 3.31 -17.38 -5.25
N LEU A 257 2.42 -18.12 -4.59
CA LEU A 257 2.75 -19.23 -3.68
C LEU A 257 3.54 -20.33 -4.39
N LEU A 258 3.01 -20.85 -5.51
CA LEU A 258 3.63 -21.92 -6.29
C LEU A 258 4.97 -21.47 -6.86
N SER A 259 5.03 -20.27 -7.42
CA SER A 259 6.24 -19.74 -8.06
C SER A 259 7.37 -19.53 -7.05
N ARG A 260 7.07 -19.00 -5.86
CA ARG A 260 8.08 -18.85 -4.79
C ARG A 260 8.55 -20.18 -4.24
N ALA A 261 7.68 -21.18 -4.15
CA ALA A 261 8.03 -22.52 -3.69
C ALA A 261 8.76 -23.37 -4.74
N GLY A 262 8.93 -22.87 -5.97
CA GLY A 262 9.67 -23.55 -7.04
C GLY A 262 8.82 -24.43 -7.95
N PHE A 263 7.50 -24.48 -7.74
CA PHE A 263 6.56 -25.19 -8.60
C PHE A 263 6.21 -24.35 -9.85
N LEU A 264 7.22 -23.90 -10.60
CA LEU A 264 7.05 -22.96 -11.70
C LEU A 264 6.16 -23.50 -12.83
N GLU A 265 6.27 -24.78 -13.15
CA GLU A 265 5.45 -25.37 -14.21
C GLU A 265 3.99 -25.52 -13.81
N GLU A 266 3.73 -25.86 -12.55
CA GLU A 266 2.37 -25.86 -12.01
C GLU A 266 1.78 -24.44 -11.98
N ALA A 267 2.59 -23.46 -11.58
CA ALA A 267 2.20 -22.06 -11.60
C ALA A 267 1.86 -21.58 -13.02
N TYR A 268 2.68 -21.93 -14.01
CA TYR A 268 2.42 -21.58 -15.41
C TYR A 268 1.23 -22.33 -15.99
N GLU A 269 1.02 -23.60 -15.62
CA GLU A 269 -0.17 -24.35 -16.01
C GLU A 269 -1.44 -23.71 -15.45
N LEU A 270 -1.40 -23.25 -14.19
CA LEU A 270 -2.52 -22.51 -13.59
C LEU A 270 -2.84 -21.23 -14.36
N VAL A 271 -1.81 -20.48 -14.79
CA VAL A 271 -1.98 -19.28 -15.62
C VAL A 271 -2.62 -19.59 -16.97
N LYS A 272 -2.32 -20.73 -17.58
CA LYS A 272 -2.92 -21.14 -18.86
C LYS A 272 -4.35 -21.67 -18.73
N THR A 273 -4.66 -22.34 -17.62
CA THR A 273 -5.91 -23.07 -17.42
C THR A 273 -6.98 -22.27 -16.68
N MET A 274 -6.61 -21.15 -16.06
CA MET A 274 -7.56 -20.30 -15.36
C MET A 274 -8.65 -19.76 -16.32
N PRO A 275 -9.90 -19.60 -15.86
CA PRO A 275 -11.04 -19.23 -16.71
C PRO A 275 -11.08 -17.74 -17.10
N ILE A 276 -10.07 -16.97 -16.71
CA ILE A 276 -9.95 -15.52 -16.91
C ILE A 276 -8.55 -15.24 -17.45
N GLU A 277 -8.41 -14.27 -18.33
CA GLU A 277 -7.09 -13.87 -18.82
C GLU A 277 -6.23 -13.28 -17.69
N ALA A 278 -4.98 -13.73 -17.60
CA ALA A 278 -4.08 -13.33 -16.53
C ALA A 278 -3.66 -11.86 -16.64
N ASP A 279 -3.82 -11.13 -15.53
CA ASP A 279 -3.43 -9.73 -15.44
C ASP A 279 -1.93 -9.54 -15.15
N ALA A 280 -1.50 -8.28 -15.11
CA ALA A 280 -0.12 -7.94 -14.84
C ALA A 280 0.35 -8.33 -13.43
N VAL A 281 -0.55 -8.53 -12.46
CA VAL A 281 -0.17 -8.95 -11.10
C VAL A 281 0.29 -10.41 -11.13
N ILE A 282 -0.45 -11.27 -11.83
CA ILE A 282 -0.10 -12.68 -11.99
C ILE A 282 1.23 -12.87 -12.71
N TRP A 283 1.41 -12.20 -13.86
CA TRP A 283 2.66 -12.32 -14.61
C TRP A 283 3.87 -11.79 -13.83
N ARG A 284 3.69 -10.73 -13.01
CA ARG A 284 4.74 -10.27 -12.08
C ARG A 284 5.06 -11.28 -10.99
N ALA A 285 4.05 -11.97 -10.45
CA ALA A 285 4.26 -13.01 -9.45
C ALA A 285 5.08 -14.19 -10.04
N LEU A 286 4.70 -14.65 -11.24
CA LEU A 286 5.42 -15.69 -11.96
C LEU A 286 6.86 -15.29 -12.27
N LEU A 287 7.07 -14.09 -12.83
CA LEU A 287 8.40 -13.53 -13.08
C LEU A 287 9.24 -13.46 -11.80
N GLY A 288 8.63 -13.08 -10.68
CA GLY A 288 9.28 -13.06 -9.37
C GLY A 288 9.84 -14.42 -8.99
N GLY A 289 9.05 -15.49 -9.10
CA GLY A 289 9.50 -16.86 -8.85
C GLY A 289 10.56 -17.34 -9.84
N CYS A 290 10.40 -17.05 -11.13
CA CYS A 290 11.40 -17.37 -12.16
C CYS A 290 12.77 -16.76 -11.85
N ARG A 291 12.80 -15.54 -11.31
CA ARG A 291 14.03 -14.88 -10.88
C ARG A 291 14.67 -15.57 -9.67
N ILE A 292 13.86 -16.00 -8.70
CA ILE A 292 14.33 -16.70 -7.50
C ILE A 292 14.95 -18.05 -7.87
N HIS A 293 14.31 -18.81 -8.76
CA HIS A 293 14.72 -20.18 -9.12
C HIS A 293 15.57 -20.26 -10.39
N GLY A 294 15.90 -19.14 -11.02
CA GLY A 294 16.78 -19.08 -12.18
C GLY A 294 16.17 -19.59 -13.50
N ASN A 295 14.84 -19.70 -13.62
CA ASN A 295 14.19 -20.10 -14.87
C ASN A 295 14.11 -18.90 -15.84
N THR A 296 15.14 -18.72 -16.67
CA THR A 296 15.19 -17.57 -17.59
C THR A 296 14.12 -17.64 -18.67
N GLN A 297 13.85 -18.82 -19.25
CA GLN A 297 12.89 -18.97 -20.35
C GLN A 297 11.48 -18.52 -19.95
N LEU A 298 10.98 -19.03 -18.82
CA LEU A 298 9.67 -18.63 -18.31
C LEU A 298 9.67 -17.18 -17.81
N GLY A 299 10.81 -16.68 -17.32
CA GLY A 299 11.00 -15.28 -16.97
C GLY A 299 10.88 -14.32 -18.17
N GLU A 300 11.49 -14.68 -19.31
CA GLU A 300 11.38 -13.90 -20.56
C GLU A 300 9.93 -13.87 -21.07
N LEU A 301 9.25 -15.03 -21.09
CA LEU A 301 7.84 -15.09 -21.45
C LEU A 301 6.97 -14.19 -20.54
N ALA A 302 7.18 -14.27 -19.22
CA ALA A 302 6.39 -13.50 -18.27
C ALA A 302 6.61 -11.99 -18.44
N ILE A 303 7.84 -11.54 -18.73
CA ILE A 303 8.10 -10.11 -18.92
C ILE A 303 7.60 -9.58 -20.27
N GLU A 304 7.60 -10.40 -21.32
CA GLU A 304 6.96 -10.05 -22.61
C GLU A 304 5.46 -9.81 -22.42
N LYS A 305 4.77 -10.73 -21.72
CA LYS A 305 3.35 -10.58 -21.37
C LYS A 305 3.07 -9.31 -20.55
N LEU A 306 3.96 -8.95 -19.62
CA LEU A 306 3.84 -7.72 -18.86
C LEU A 306 3.99 -6.44 -19.70
N LEU A 307 4.85 -6.48 -20.72
CA LEU A 307 5.04 -5.34 -21.63
C LEU A 307 3.87 -5.19 -22.62
N GLU A 308 3.21 -6.29 -22.99
CA GLU A 308 1.95 -6.28 -23.73
C GLU A 308 0.81 -5.65 -22.92
N LEU A 309 0.65 -6.07 -21.66
CA LEU A 309 -0.42 -5.59 -20.78
C LEU A 309 -0.20 -4.15 -20.29
N GLU A 310 1.05 -3.75 -20.05
CA GLU A 310 1.39 -2.43 -19.52
C GLU A 310 2.55 -1.77 -20.29
N PRO A 311 2.31 -1.31 -21.54
CA PRO A 311 3.37 -0.76 -22.40
C PRO A 311 3.99 0.54 -21.87
N GLY A 312 3.36 1.20 -20.90
CA GLY A 312 3.86 2.43 -20.25
C GLY A 312 4.58 2.18 -18.93
N SER A 313 4.68 0.93 -18.47
CA SER A 313 5.27 0.60 -17.17
C SER A 313 6.80 0.59 -17.24
N GLY A 314 7.43 1.67 -16.75
CA GLY A 314 8.89 1.74 -16.66
C GLY A 314 9.51 0.67 -15.77
N GLU A 315 8.76 0.13 -14.81
CA GLU A 315 9.19 -0.99 -13.97
C GLU A 315 9.41 -2.26 -14.79
N ASN A 316 8.51 -2.57 -15.73
CA ASN A 316 8.60 -3.75 -16.57
C ASN A 316 9.81 -3.68 -17.51
N TYR A 317 10.09 -2.52 -18.11
CA TYR A 317 11.30 -2.34 -18.93
C TYR A 317 12.60 -2.50 -18.14
N VAL A 318 12.65 -1.98 -16.90
CA VAL A 318 13.82 -2.18 -16.02
C VAL A 318 13.99 -3.65 -15.67
N LEU A 319 12.90 -4.39 -15.41
CA LEU A 319 12.97 -5.83 -15.16
C LEU A 319 13.45 -6.60 -16.38
N LEU A 320 12.97 -6.30 -17.60
CA LEU A 320 13.45 -6.90 -18.84
C LEU A 320 14.95 -6.63 -19.03
N SER A 321 15.37 -5.37 -18.86
CA SER A 321 16.78 -4.96 -18.94
C SER A 321 17.66 -5.80 -17.99
N ASN A 322 17.19 -6.05 -16.77
CA ASN A 322 17.92 -6.87 -15.80
C ASN A 322 18.00 -8.35 -16.19
N VAL A 323 16.91 -8.93 -16.74
CA VAL A 323 16.90 -10.32 -17.23
C VAL A 323 17.88 -10.48 -18.40
N LEU A 324 17.84 -9.57 -19.37
CA LEU A 324 18.74 -9.58 -20.54
C LEU A 324 20.21 -9.35 -20.15
N ALA A 325 20.47 -8.47 -19.18
CA ALA A 325 21.81 -8.20 -18.68
C ALA A 325 22.44 -9.44 -18.02
N ARG A 326 21.65 -10.20 -17.24
CA ARG A 326 22.10 -11.46 -16.62
C ARG A 326 22.56 -12.48 -17.67
N ASP A 327 21.86 -12.54 -18.78
CA ASP A 327 22.16 -13.44 -19.90
C ASP A 327 23.18 -12.84 -20.89
N ARG A 328 23.83 -11.72 -20.53
CA ARG A 328 24.87 -11.02 -21.30
C ARG A 328 24.39 -10.53 -22.68
N ARG A 329 23.08 -10.32 -22.86
CA ARG A 329 22.44 -9.83 -24.10
C ARG A 329 22.46 -8.29 -24.18
N TRP A 330 23.65 -7.68 -24.14
CA TRP A 330 23.83 -6.22 -24.01
C TRP A 330 23.26 -5.39 -25.17
N SER A 331 23.27 -5.93 -26.38
CA SER A 331 22.68 -5.26 -27.54
C SER A 331 21.18 -5.04 -27.36
N GLU A 332 20.49 -5.96 -26.70
CA GLU A 332 19.06 -5.87 -26.42
C GLU A 332 18.77 -4.97 -25.21
N VAL A 333 19.64 -4.97 -24.20
CA VAL A 333 19.60 -3.99 -23.10
C VAL A 333 19.66 -2.55 -23.66
N GLY A 334 20.54 -2.30 -24.63
CA GLY A 334 20.62 -1.01 -25.33
C GLY A 334 19.30 -0.62 -26.00
N LYS A 335 18.66 -1.55 -26.73
CA LYS A 335 17.36 -1.34 -27.36
C LYS A 335 16.25 -1.02 -26.34
N VAL A 336 16.22 -1.73 -25.21
CA VAL A 336 15.25 -1.48 -24.14
C VAL A 336 15.38 -0.06 -23.59
N ARG A 337 16.61 0.40 -23.34
CA ARG A 337 16.86 1.78 -22.87
C ARG A 337 16.50 2.83 -23.91
N GLU A 338 16.76 2.56 -25.18
CA GLU A 338 16.37 3.44 -26.27
C GLU A 338 14.84 3.59 -26.35
N VAL A 339 14.10 2.49 -26.27
CA VAL A 339 12.63 2.49 -26.24
C VAL A 339 12.10 3.28 -25.05
N MET A 340 12.68 3.11 -23.86
CA MET A 340 12.30 3.89 -22.68
C MET A 340 12.51 5.40 -22.90
N SER A 341 13.66 5.78 -23.48
CA SER A 341 13.99 7.18 -23.77
C SER A 341 13.03 7.79 -24.81
N GLN A 342 12.83 7.10 -25.94
CA GLN A 342 11.95 7.57 -27.03
C GLN A 342 10.49 7.73 -26.59
N ARG A 343 10.01 6.86 -25.70
CA ARG A 343 8.63 6.91 -25.18
C ARG A 343 8.46 7.76 -23.92
N GLY A 344 9.55 8.36 -23.41
CA GLY A 344 9.52 9.15 -22.18
C GLY A 344 9.15 8.34 -20.93
N ILE A 345 9.37 7.02 -20.96
CA ILE A 345 8.98 6.11 -19.87
C ILE A 345 9.99 6.21 -18.74
N ARG A 346 9.49 6.43 -17.51
CA ARG A 346 10.32 6.52 -16.30
C ARG A 346 9.85 5.53 -15.24
N LYS A 347 10.79 5.04 -14.44
CA LYS A 347 10.51 4.20 -13.28
C LYS A 347 9.95 5.05 -12.14
N ALA A 348 8.91 4.56 -11.47
CA ALA A 348 8.41 5.19 -10.25
C ALA A 348 9.49 5.19 -9.15
N PRO A 349 9.71 6.32 -8.44
CA PRO A 349 10.70 6.38 -7.39
C PRO A 349 10.25 5.60 -6.15
N GLY A 350 11.21 4.94 -5.50
CA GLY A 350 10.98 4.35 -4.18
C GLY A 350 10.84 5.44 -3.13
N CYS A 351 9.83 5.33 -2.28
CA CYS A 351 9.56 6.22 -1.16
C CYS A 351 9.43 5.43 0.14
N SER A 352 10.17 5.84 1.17
CA SER A 352 10.02 5.30 2.53
C SER A 352 9.56 6.41 3.48
N SER A 353 8.70 6.09 4.44
CA SER A 353 8.23 7.03 5.46
C SER A 353 8.47 6.53 6.88
N ILE A 354 8.63 7.48 7.81
CA ILE A 354 8.77 7.25 9.25
C ILE A 354 7.96 8.30 10.01
N GLU A 355 7.28 7.88 11.08
CA GLU A 355 6.58 8.78 11.99
C GLU A 355 7.45 9.04 13.24
N ILE A 356 7.74 10.30 13.52
CA ILE A 356 8.43 10.76 14.74
C ILE A 356 7.67 11.97 15.27
N ASP A 357 7.34 11.99 16.56
CA ASP A 357 6.65 13.10 17.23
C ASP A 357 5.37 13.57 16.49
N ASN A 358 4.59 12.62 15.96
CA ASN A 358 3.35 12.84 15.19
C ASN A 358 3.54 13.48 13.80
N VAL A 359 4.78 13.53 13.31
CA VAL A 359 5.11 14.03 11.98
C VAL A 359 5.59 12.88 11.10
N VAL A 360 4.99 12.73 9.92
CA VAL A 360 5.37 11.72 8.94
C VAL A 360 6.40 12.30 7.97
N TYR A 361 7.65 11.85 8.11
CA TYR A 361 8.75 12.19 7.21
C TYR A 361 8.81 11.15 6.08
N GLU A 362 8.88 11.59 4.82
CA GLU A 362 9.12 10.71 3.66
C GLU A 362 10.54 10.90 3.16
N PHE A 363 11.07 9.89 2.45
CA PHE A 363 12.39 9.85 1.85
C PHE A 363 12.27 9.28 0.43
N VAL A 364 12.74 10.04 -0.56
CA VAL A 364 12.69 9.75 -2.00
C VAL A 364 14.03 10.10 -2.62
N VAL A 365 14.64 9.17 -3.36
CA VAL A 365 16.03 9.29 -3.84
C VAL A 365 16.17 10.25 -5.03
N THR A 366 15.09 10.57 -5.75
CA THR A 366 15.12 11.32 -7.02
C THR A 366 15.10 12.83 -6.89
N THR A 367 14.91 13.35 -5.69
CA THR A 367 14.93 14.78 -5.40
C THR A 367 15.89 14.98 -4.25
N GLN A 368 16.89 15.85 -4.44
CA GLN A 368 17.66 16.40 -3.33
C GLN A 368 16.66 16.77 -2.23
N PHE A 369 16.75 16.09 -1.10
CA PHE A 369 15.95 16.42 0.06
C PHE A 369 16.45 17.77 0.55
N GLU A 370 15.81 18.86 0.18
CA GLU A 370 16.03 20.18 0.76
C GLU A 370 15.35 20.27 2.13
N LYS A 371 15.71 19.38 3.06
CA LYS A 371 15.32 19.46 4.46
C LYS A 371 16.56 19.63 5.32
N ASP A 372 16.44 20.46 6.35
CA ASP A 372 17.45 20.64 7.39
C ASP A 372 17.86 19.27 7.98
N GLY A 373 19.17 19.07 8.17
CA GLY A 373 19.73 17.83 8.75
C GLY A 373 20.17 16.75 7.74
N LEU A 374 20.15 17.03 6.43
CA LEU A 374 20.59 16.07 5.41
C LEU A 374 22.05 15.61 5.59
N ASN A 375 22.92 16.55 5.93
CA ASN A 375 24.33 16.26 6.20
C ASN A 375 24.51 15.29 7.38
N GLU A 376 23.68 15.41 8.42
CA GLU A 376 23.69 14.50 9.56
C GLU A 376 23.26 13.09 9.14
N ILE A 377 22.23 12.98 8.29
CA ILE A 377 21.73 11.68 7.78
C ILE A 377 22.79 11.00 6.92
N TYR A 378 23.43 11.72 5.98
CA TYR A 378 24.50 11.14 5.16
C TYR A 378 25.73 10.76 5.99
N THR A 379 26.11 11.59 6.97
CA THR A 379 27.19 11.26 7.91
C THR A 379 26.86 10.00 8.70
N MET A 380 25.61 9.86 9.16
CA MET A 380 25.13 8.67 9.83
C MET A 380 25.17 7.45 8.91
N LEU A 381 24.75 7.58 7.65
CA LEU A 381 24.82 6.48 6.67
C LEU A 381 26.26 6.01 6.41
N GLU A 382 27.23 6.91 6.31
CA GLU A 382 28.63 6.53 6.15
C GLU A 382 29.19 5.84 7.39
N ASN A 383 28.81 6.30 8.59
CA ASN A 383 29.15 5.61 9.83
C ASN A 383 28.55 4.20 9.88
N MET A 384 27.26 4.07 9.55
CA MET A 384 26.57 2.80 9.44
C MET A 384 27.28 1.87 8.44
N LYS A 385 27.62 2.37 7.25
CA LYS A 385 28.34 1.59 6.22
C LYS A 385 29.63 0.99 6.77
N ARG A 386 30.44 1.77 7.48
CA ARG A 386 31.70 1.32 8.09
C ARG A 386 31.48 0.28 9.19
N GLU A 387 30.54 0.52 10.09
CA GLU A 387 30.23 -0.40 11.20
C GLU A 387 29.67 -1.73 10.69
N LEU A 388 28.76 -1.67 9.72
CA LEU A 388 28.14 -2.84 9.10
C LEU A 388 29.17 -3.68 8.32
N ARG A 389 30.08 -3.05 7.57
CA ARG A 389 31.18 -3.74 6.88
C ARG A 389 32.07 -4.49 7.84
N THR A 390 32.43 -3.87 8.97
CA THR A 390 33.23 -4.52 10.03
C THR A 390 32.50 -5.74 10.61
N ALA A 391 31.17 -5.73 10.62
CA ALA A 391 30.34 -6.85 11.06
C ALA A 391 30.10 -7.92 9.98
N GLY A 392 30.61 -7.75 8.75
CA GLY A 392 30.49 -8.71 7.66
C GLY A 392 29.36 -8.44 6.66
N TYR A 393 28.74 -7.26 6.69
CA TYR A 393 27.80 -6.86 5.64
C TYR A 393 28.54 -6.53 4.33
N ALA A 394 28.11 -7.17 3.24
CA ALA A 394 28.53 -6.87 1.87
C ALA A 394 27.30 -6.45 1.05
N ALA A 395 27.43 -5.37 0.28
CA ALA A 395 26.34 -4.88 -0.55
C ALA A 395 26.12 -5.81 -1.75
N ASP A 396 24.86 -6.13 -2.06
CA ASP A 396 24.51 -6.99 -3.19
C ASP A 396 24.43 -6.15 -4.48
N THR A 397 25.55 -6.10 -5.22
CA THR A 397 25.71 -5.29 -6.43
C THR A 397 25.27 -5.97 -7.72
N GLU A 398 24.87 -7.25 -7.68
CA GLU A 398 24.51 -8.05 -8.87
C GLU A 398 23.34 -7.47 -9.67
N MET A 399 22.45 -6.72 -9.01
CA MET A 399 21.21 -6.19 -9.58
C MET A 399 21.29 -4.69 -9.93
N VAL A 400 22.43 -4.04 -9.73
CA VAL A 400 22.64 -2.63 -10.08
C VAL A 400 23.23 -2.54 -11.48
N SER A 401 22.86 -1.49 -12.23
CA SER A 401 23.29 -1.28 -13.63
C SER A 401 24.78 -1.57 -13.80
N TYR A 402 25.12 -2.49 -14.70
CA TYR A 402 26.49 -2.95 -14.92
C TYR A 402 27.44 -1.86 -15.48
N ASP A 403 26.90 -0.76 -16.00
CA ASP A 403 27.68 0.37 -16.52
C ASP A 403 28.23 1.29 -15.41
N LEU A 404 27.89 1.03 -14.15
CA LEU A 404 28.43 1.73 -12.99
C LEU A 404 29.62 0.94 -12.43
N GLU A 405 30.65 1.65 -11.97
CA GLU A 405 31.74 1.03 -11.21
C GLU A 405 31.17 0.38 -9.93
N GLU A 406 31.83 -0.66 -9.39
CA GLU A 406 31.31 -1.35 -8.21
C GLU A 406 31.09 -0.40 -7.02
N GLU A 407 31.96 0.58 -6.84
CA GLU A 407 31.83 1.62 -5.82
C GLU A 407 30.60 2.52 -6.04
N GLU A 408 30.26 2.85 -7.29
CA GLU A 408 29.07 3.63 -7.65
C GLU A 408 27.79 2.81 -7.45
N LYS A 409 27.83 1.50 -7.72
CA LYS A 409 26.73 0.57 -7.43
C LYS A 409 26.45 0.50 -5.93
N GLU A 410 27.50 0.32 -5.13
CA GLU A 410 27.40 0.31 -3.67
C GLU A 410 26.91 1.65 -3.12
N SER A 411 27.41 2.76 -3.67
CA SER A 411 26.96 4.10 -3.30
C SER A 411 25.46 4.27 -3.60
N SER A 412 24.99 3.87 -4.78
CA SER A 412 23.56 3.93 -5.12
C SER A 412 22.69 3.11 -4.15
N LEU A 413 23.13 1.90 -3.78
CA LEU A 413 22.45 1.04 -2.81
C LEU A 413 22.40 1.64 -1.41
N MET A 414 23.45 2.36 -0.99
CA MET A 414 23.48 3.04 0.30
C MET A 414 22.47 4.19 0.41
N HIS A 415 22.14 4.80 -0.73
CA HIS A 415 21.20 5.91 -0.80
C HIS A 415 19.74 5.48 -1.02
N HIS A 416 19.41 4.20 -0.86
CA HIS A 416 18.01 3.76 -0.85
C HIS A 416 17.20 4.47 0.24
N SER A 417 15.96 4.84 -0.10
CA SER A 417 15.03 5.55 0.80
C SER A 417 14.87 4.90 2.18
N GLU A 418 14.95 3.57 2.22
CA GLU A 418 14.83 2.73 3.41
C GLU A 418 15.98 2.99 4.39
N LYS A 419 17.21 3.12 3.86
CA LYS A 419 18.40 3.35 4.66
C LYS A 419 18.44 4.79 5.16
N LEU A 420 18.03 5.75 4.32
CA LEU A 420 17.84 7.16 4.72
C LEU A 420 16.85 7.28 5.88
N ALA A 421 15.69 6.61 5.76
CA ALA A 421 14.68 6.58 6.83
C ALA A 421 15.21 5.96 8.12
N LEU A 422 16.01 4.89 8.04
CA LEU A 422 16.64 4.28 9.21
C LEU A 422 17.65 5.20 9.87
N ALA A 423 18.55 5.80 9.09
CA ALA A 423 19.56 6.73 9.60
C ALA A 423 18.89 7.91 10.32
N PHE A 424 17.86 8.51 9.72
CA PHE A 424 17.06 9.55 10.36
C PHE A 424 16.39 9.05 11.65
N GLY A 425 15.78 7.86 11.62
CA GLY A 425 15.17 7.24 12.79
C GLY A 425 16.16 7.03 13.94
N LEU A 426 17.38 6.58 13.64
CA LEU A 426 18.44 6.40 14.65
C LEU A 426 18.90 7.73 15.26
N LEU A 427 18.97 8.80 14.47
CA LEU A 427 19.36 10.13 14.93
C LEU A 427 18.30 10.79 15.82
N LYS A 428 17.02 10.62 15.49
CA LYS A 428 15.92 11.37 16.13
C LYS A 428 15.20 10.62 17.25
N THR A 429 15.47 9.32 17.44
CA THR A 429 14.77 8.51 18.47
C THR A 429 15.72 7.97 19.53
N GLN A 430 15.21 7.87 20.76
CA GLN A 430 15.99 7.38 21.91
C GLN A 430 16.40 5.92 21.74
N GLN A 431 17.56 5.56 22.30
CA GLN A 431 18.05 4.19 22.33
C GLN A 431 17.03 3.26 23.01
N GLY A 432 16.78 2.10 22.39
CA GLY A 432 15.80 1.12 22.88
C GLY A 432 14.37 1.30 22.34
N SER A 433 14.01 2.44 21.73
CA SER A 433 12.71 2.58 21.07
C SER A 433 12.64 1.79 19.75
N SER A 434 11.45 1.38 19.32
CA SER A 434 11.27 0.70 18.02
C SER A 434 11.26 1.72 16.86
N ILE A 435 11.96 1.45 15.76
CA ILE A 435 11.90 2.27 14.54
C ILE A 435 10.91 1.64 13.57
N ARG A 436 9.89 2.40 13.12
CA ARG A 436 8.87 1.92 12.17
C ARG A 436 9.03 2.62 10.83
N ILE A 437 9.25 1.86 9.77
CA ILE A 437 9.43 2.37 8.41
C ILE A 437 8.35 1.76 7.52
N VAL A 438 7.70 2.57 6.70
CA VAL A 438 6.76 2.12 5.67
C VAL A 438 7.38 2.37 4.30
N LYS A 439 7.39 1.36 3.44
CA LYS A 439 7.89 1.43 2.07
C LYS A 439 6.75 1.22 1.07
N ASN A 440 6.70 2.07 0.05
CA ASN A 440 5.68 1.97 -1.02
C ASN A 440 5.92 0.82 -2.01
N LEU A 441 7.16 0.31 -2.09
CA LEU A 441 7.59 -0.82 -2.91
C LEU A 441 7.95 -2.04 -2.03
N ARG A 442 8.22 -3.17 -2.66
CA ARG A 442 8.85 -4.31 -1.97
C ARG A 442 10.28 -3.92 -1.60
N VAL A 443 10.71 -4.30 -0.39
CA VAL A 443 12.11 -4.11 0.05
C VAL A 443 13.02 -4.87 -0.93
N CYS A 444 14.28 -4.48 -1.11
CA CYS A 444 15.24 -5.27 -1.90
C CYS A 444 16.10 -6.18 -0.99
N LYS A 445 16.71 -7.22 -1.56
CA LYS A 445 17.57 -8.16 -0.83
C LYS A 445 18.70 -7.47 -0.06
N ASP A 446 19.31 -6.46 -0.67
CA ASP A 446 20.34 -5.63 -0.02
C ASP A 446 19.81 -4.88 1.20
N CYS A 447 18.72 -4.13 1.06
CA CYS A 447 18.10 -3.41 2.18
C CYS A 447 17.67 -4.38 3.30
N HIS A 448 17.11 -5.54 2.96
CA HIS A 448 16.73 -6.55 3.93
C HIS A 448 17.94 -7.05 4.74
N SER A 449 19.05 -7.38 4.07
CA SER A 449 20.30 -7.74 4.73
C SER A 449 20.85 -6.60 5.59
N PHE A 450 20.87 -5.38 5.06
CA PHE A 450 21.29 -4.18 5.77
C PHE A 450 20.51 -4.00 7.09
N PHE A 451 19.19 -4.13 7.06
CA PHE A 451 18.34 -4.04 8.26
C PHE A 451 18.63 -5.12 9.29
N LYS A 452 18.93 -6.37 8.86
CA LYS A 452 19.36 -7.44 9.78
C LYS A 452 20.61 -6.99 10.54
N PHE A 453 21.68 -6.63 9.84
CA PHE A 453 22.91 -6.19 10.49
C PHE A 453 22.72 -4.94 11.36
N ALA A 454 21.96 -3.95 10.89
CA ALA A 454 21.68 -2.74 11.64
C ALA A 454 20.92 -3.03 12.95
N SER A 455 19.92 -3.92 12.94
CA SER A 455 19.20 -4.31 14.17
C SER A 455 20.12 -4.93 15.22
N LYS A 456 21.15 -5.68 14.79
CA LYS A 456 22.15 -6.31 15.67
C LYS A 456 23.14 -5.30 16.24
N ILE A 457 23.70 -4.42 15.39
CA ILE A 457 24.73 -3.47 15.79
C ILE A 457 24.15 -2.38 16.69
N TYR A 458 23.05 -1.75 16.27
CA TYR A 458 22.43 -0.66 17.02
C TYR A 458 21.54 -1.14 18.17
N ARG A 459 21.30 -2.46 18.28
CA ARG A 459 20.43 -3.08 19.29
C ARG A 459 19.04 -2.41 19.31
N ARG A 460 18.46 -2.26 18.13
CA ARG A 460 17.14 -1.66 17.91
C ARG A 460 16.21 -2.68 17.29
N GLU A 461 14.96 -2.67 17.73
CA GLU A 461 13.88 -3.28 16.95
C GLU A 461 13.55 -2.37 15.78
N ILE A 462 13.66 -2.90 14.57
CA ILE A 462 13.35 -2.17 13.34
C ILE A 462 12.19 -2.91 12.66
N VAL A 463 11.08 -2.22 12.48
CA VAL A 463 9.88 -2.76 11.85
C VAL A 463 9.71 -2.08 10.50
N VAL A 464 9.84 -2.84 9.43
CA VAL A 464 9.68 -2.33 8.06
C VAL A 464 8.45 -2.96 7.45
N ARG A 465 7.42 -2.16 7.14
CA ARG A 465 6.29 -2.58 6.34
C ARG A 465 6.56 -2.26 4.88
N ASP A 466 6.65 -3.26 4.04
CA ASP A 466 6.66 -3.09 2.60
C ASP A 466 5.23 -3.18 2.02
N ARG A 467 5.10 -3.17 0.70
CA ARG A 467 3.79 -3.25 0.03
C ARG A 467 2.97 -4.50 0.43
N ASN A 468 3.62 -5.59 0.81
CA ASN A 468 3.00 -6.90 0.97
C ASN A 468 3.00 -7.38 2.43
N ARG A 469 4.04 -7.08 3.21
CA ARG A 469 4.22 -7.63 4.56
C ARG A 469 5.08 -6.76 5.47
N PHE A 470 5.12 -7.16 6.72
CA PHE A 470 6.09 -6.69 7.70
C PHE A 470 7.34 -7.56 7.74
N HIS A 471 8.45 -6.86 7.94
CA HIS A 471 9.76 -7.39 8.29
C HIS A 471 10.10 -6.83 9.67
N HIS A 472 10.05 -7.67 10.69
CA HIS A 472 10.47 -7.32 12.04
C HIS A 472 11.92 -7.77 12.21
N PHE A 473 12.84 -6.81 12.23
CA PHE A 473 14.25 -7.05 12.41
C PHE A 473 14.63 -6.88 13.89
N SER A 474 15.20 -7.91 14.47
CA SER A 474 15.72 -7.89 15.83
C SER A 474 16.91 -8.83 15.96
N ALA A 475 17.97 -8.35 16.60
CA ALA A 475 19.20 -9.11 16.87
C ALA A 475 19.83 -9.79 15.64
N GLY A 476 19.67 -9.24 14.43
CA GLY A 476 20.22 -9.83 13.21
C GLY A 476 19.28 -10.78 12.46
N LEU A 477 18.09 -11.03 12.99
CA LEU A 477 17.09 -11.92 12.40
C LEU A 477 15.91 -11.10 11.88
N CYS A 478 15.19 -11.65 10.90
CA CYS A 478 13.94 -11.10 10.40
C CYS A 478 12.81 -12.10 10.64
N SER A 479 11.62 -11.60 10.98
CA SER A 479 10.39 -12.40 11.13
C SER A 479 10.02 -13.19 9.87
N CYS A 480 10.48 -12.80 8.68
CA CYS A 480 10.21 -13.51 7.43
C CYS A 480 11.07 -14.77 7.22
N ARG A 481 12.09 -15.01 8.06
CA ARG A 481 13.02 -16.16 7.93
C ARG A 481 13.69 -16.25 6.55
N ASP A 482 13.95 -15.10 5.93
CA ASP A 482 14.50 -14.96 4.57
C ASP A 482 13.61 -15.57 3.47
N TYR A 483 12.34 -15.85 3.76
CA TYR A 483 11.32 -16.27 2.81
C TYR A 483 10.32 -15.13 2.56
N TRP A 484 10.54 -14.30 1.54
CA TRP A 484 9.73 -13.10 1.32
C TRP A 484 9.73 -12.53 -0.09
#